data_AF-A0A2G2YJ56-F1
#
_entry.id   AF-A0A2G2YJ56-F1
#
_cell.length_a   1.000
_cell.length_b   1.000
_cell.length_c   1.000
_cell.angle_alpha   90.00
_cell.angle_beta   90.00
_cell.angle_gamma   90.00
#
_symmetry.space_group_name_H-M   'P 1'
#
loop_
_entity.id
_entity.type
_entity.pdbx_description
1 polymer ?
#
loop_
_entity_poly.entity_id
_entity_poly.type
_entity_poly.pdbx_seq_one_letter_code
_entity_poly.pdbx_strand_id
1 'polypeptide(L)'
;MPANPKIFTARSSYWYNYNSRRSAILILCFLIGFAGFVFGFIAISRRGLGNSCKYAEPRSVSVAWDKTVMSRGDVVDDENGLGVSDGGYKRHKVMGFVGIQTGFGSVARRRSLRKTWFPSDHNGLQKLEEATGLAFRFVIGKTSDKSKMSALKKEVAEYDDFVLLDIEEEYSKLPYKTLAFFKAAYALYDSEFYVKADDDIYLRPDRLSLLLAKERSHSQTYLGCMKKGPVFTDPKLKWYEPLSSILGKEYFLHAYGPIYALSADVVASLVALKNNRQVCFIQIFLRFICSGEVILSIRRKLRCV
;
A
#
# COMPACT_ATOMS: atom_id res chain seq x y z
N MET A 1 35.34 9.90 -107.62
CA MET A 1 34.28 9.11 -106.93
C MET A 1 34.33 7.69 -107.48
N PRO A 2 33.93 6.65 -106.71
CA PRO A 2 33.65 6.64 -105.27
C PRO A 2 34.95 6.62 -104.43
N ALA A 3 34.96 6.29 -103.15
CA ALA A 3 34.33 6.96 -101.99
C ALA A 3 34.40 6.02 -100.76
N ASN A 4 35.14 6.45 -99.72
CA ASN A 4 35.17 5.92 -98.35
C ASN A 4 35.70 4.48 -98.06
N PRO A 5 36.11 4.17 -96.81
CA PRO A 5 36.53 5.08 -95.72
C PRO A 5 37.94 4.77 -95.16
N LYS A 6 38.57 5.77 -94.52
CA LYS A 6 39.75 5.53 -93.65
C LYS A 6 39.27 5.13 -92.25
N ILE A 7 39.74 3.98 -91.74
CA ILE A 7 39.49 3.58 -90.34
C ILE A 7 40.64 4.09 -89.47
N PHE A 8 40.39 5.14 -88.69
CA PHE A 8 41.25 5.54 -87.57
C PHE A 8 40.70 4.93 -86.28
N THR A 9 41.40 3.94 -85.72
CA THR A 9 41.12 3.43 -84.36
C THR A 9 41.62 4.40 -83.31
N ALA A 10 40.79 5.40 -82.98
CA ALA A 10 41.05 6.32 -81.88
C ALA A 10 41.17 5.55 -80.55
N ARG A 11 42.34 5.67 -79.89
CA ARG A 11 42.61 5.06 -78.57
C ARG A 11 41.80 5.79 -77.49
N SER A 12 40.56 5.34 -77.27
CA SER A 12 39.61 5.97 -76.35
C SER A 12 40.19 6.16 -74.94
N SER A 13 40.00 7.34 -74.37
CA SER A 13 40.63 7.76 -73.13
C SER A 13 39.95 7.15 -71.89
N TYR A 14 40.74 6.48 -71.06
CA TYR A 14 40.29 5.76 -69.87
C TYR A 14 39.99 6.71 -68.67
N TRP A 15 39.20 7.77 -68.91
CA TRP A 15 39.08 8.92 -67.99
C TRP A 15 37.66 9.27 -67.52
N TYR A 16 36.65 8.43 -67.80
CA TYR A 16 35.24 8.72 -67.45
C TYR A 16 34.65 7.96 -66.24
N ASN A 17 35.39 7.02 -65.61
CA ASN A 17 34.82 6.12 -64.59
C ASN A 17 35.28 6.36 -63.14
N TYR A 18 36.18 7.32 -62.90
CA TYR A 18 36.73 7.58 -61.56
C TYR A 18 35.84 8.51 -60.72
N ASN A 19 35.29 9.58 -61.34
CA ASN A 19 34.48 10.57 -60.63
C ASN A 19 33.09 10.03 -60.21
N SER A 20 32.46 9.18 -61.02
CA SER A 20 31.17 8.56 -60.70
C SER A 20 31.24 7.73 -59.41
N ARG A 21 32.26 6.87 -59.28
CA ARG A 21 32.47 6.05 -58.07
C ARG A 21 32.79 6.89 -56.82
N ARG A 22 33.58 7.96 -56.95
CA ARG A 22 33.81 8.91 -55.84
C ARG A 22 32.51 9.58 -55.39
N SER A 23 31.67 10.04 -56.32
CA SER A 23 30.38 10.66 -56.00
C SER A 23 29.45 9.69 -55.27
N ALA A 24 29.32 8.46 -55.77
CA ALA A 24 28.50 7.42 -55.13
C ALA A 24 28.95 7.08 -53.70
N ILE A 25 30.27 7.01 -53.45
CA ILE A 25 30.83 6.80 -52.11
C ILE A 25 30.50 7.98 -51.18
N LEU A 26 30.67 9.23 -51.65
CA LEU A 26 30.35 10.42 -50.85
C LEU A 26 28.85 10.49 -50.50
N ILE A 27 27.96 10.16 -51.44
CA ILE A 27 26.52 10.07 -51.21
C ILE A 27 26.20 8.99 -50.16
N LEU A 28 26.81 7.80 -50.27
CA LEU A 28 26.61 6.72 -49.29
C LEU A 28 27.10 7.13 -47.89
N CYS A 29 28.27 7.77 -47.78
CA CYS A 29 28.77 8.32 -46.52
C CYS A 29 27.84 9.40 -45.93
N PHE A 30 27.28 10.29 -46.76
CA PHE A 30 26.28 11.27 -46.31
C PHE A 30 24.99 10.61 -45.81
N LEU A 31 24.48 9.59 -46.50
CA LEU A 31 23.28 8.85 -46.08
C LEU A 31 23.51 8.11 -44.75
N ILE A 32 24.67 7.47 -44.56
CA ILE A 32 25.04 6.80 -43.31
C ILE A 32 25.19 7.84 -42.17
N GLY A 33 25.87 8.96 -42.43
CA GLY A 33 26.03 10.05 -41.46
C GLY A 33 24.70 10.68 -41.06
N PHE A 34 23.80 10.92 -42.02
CA PHE A 34 22.46 11.46 -41.77
C PHE A 34 21.59 10.46 -41.01
N ALA A 35 21.59 9.17 -41.38
CA ALA A 35 20.88 8.12 -40.65
C ALA A 35 21.37 8.00 -39.20
N GLY A 36 22.69 8.06 -38.97
CA GLY A 36 23.30 8.09 -37.64
C GLY A 36 22.92 9.33 -36.83
N PHE A 37 22.90 10.51 -37.47
CA PHE A 37 22.46 11.76 -36.84
C PHE A 37 20.98 11.71 -36.46
N VAL A 38 20.11 11.22 -37.34
CA VAL A 38 18.68 11.03 -37.06
C VAL A 38 18.47 10.00 -35.95
N PHE A 39 19.19 8.87 -35.93
CA PHE A 39 19.14 7.92 -34.81
C PHE A 39 19.62 8.55 -33.49
N GLY A 40 20.69 9.33 -33.51
CA GLY A 40 21.17 10.09 -32.37
C GLY A 40 20.14 11.10 -31.87
N PHE A 41 19.51 11.86 -32.76
CA PHE A 41 18.48 12.83 -32.44
C PHE A 41 17.19 12.18 -31.94
N ILE A 42 16.83 10.99 -32.43
CA ILE A 42 15.73 10.17 -31.90
C ILE A 42 16.08 9.63 -30.50
N ALA A 43 17.31 9.18 -30.26
CA ALA A 43 17.76 8.71 -28.96
C ALA A 43 17.82 9.83 -27.91
N ILE A 44 18.25 11.04 -28.32
CA ILE A 44 18.31 12.24 -27.48
C ILE A 44 16.90 12.79 -27.24
N SER A 45 16.05 12.91 -28.26
CA SER A 45 14.67 13.38 -28.06
C SER A 45 13.82 12.39 -27.25
N ARG A 46 14.07 11.08 -27.32
CA ARG A 46 13.48 10.10 -26.38
C ARG A 46 13.98 10.23 -24.94
N ARG A 47 15.16 10.82 -24.69
CA ARG A 47 15.58 11.23 -23.34
C ARG A 47 14.92 12.55 -22.92
N GLY A 48 14.73 13.49 -23.85
CA GLY A 48 14.01 14.76 -23.63
C GLY A 48 12.50 14.59 -23.41
N LEU A 49 11.89 13.55 -23.99
CA LEU A 49 10.53 13.10 -23.71
C LEU A 49 10.45 12.06 -22.57
N GLY A 50 11.50 11.94 -21.75
CA GLY A 50 11.39 11.33 -20.44
C GLY A 50 10.39 12.15 -19.61
N ASN A 51 9.20 11.59 -19.37
CA ASN A 51 8.13 12.24 -18.62
C ASN A 51 8.69 12.90 -17.37
N SER A 52 8.25 14.14 -17.10
CA SER A 52 8.55 14.83 -15.85
C SER A 52 8.23 13.90 -14.67
N CYS A 53 9.28 13.44 -13.99
CA CYS A 53 9.16 12.93 -12.64
C CYS A 53 8.77 14.11 -11.75
N LYS A 54 7.46 14.42 -11.73
CA LYS A 54 6.86 15.05 -10.55
C LYS A 54 7.31 14.20 -9.36
N TYR A 55 7.97 14.84 -8.40
CA TYR A 55 8.30 14.23 -7.13
C TYR A 55 6.98 14.04 -6.36
N ALA A 56 6.23 13.01 -6.73
CA ALA A 56 5.10 12.52 -5.94
C ALA A 56 5.68 12.03 -4.61
N GLU A 57 5.16 12.54 -3.50
CA GLU A 57 5.59 12.11 -2.18
C GLU A 57 5.32 10.61 -2.02
N PRO A 58 6.28 9.82 -1.49
CA PRO A 58 6.10 8.38 -1.32
C PRO A 58 4.84 8.06 -0.51
N ARG A 59 3.93 7.29 -1.13
CA ARG A 59 2.69 6.83 -0.51
C ARG A 59 2.94 5.72 0.50
N SER A 60 4.07 5.02 0.38
CA SER A 60 4.53 3.97 1.28
C SER A 60 5.38 4.52 2.42
N VAL A 61 5.10 4.06 3.63
CA VAL A 61 5.76 4.54 4.85
C VAL A 61 6.17 3.39 5.76
N SER A 62 7.32 3.55 6.43
CA SER A 62 7.81 2.61 7.44
C SER A 62 7.59 3.20 8.83
N VAL A 63 6.79 2.52 9.65
CA VAL A 63 6.49 2.94 11.02
C VAL A 63 7.34 2.11 11.99
N ALA A 64 8.42 2.72 12.45
CA ALA A 64 9.22 2.21 13.56
C ALA A 64 8.38 2.23 14.85
N TRP A 65 8.56 1.21 15.69
CA TRP A 65 7.91 1.11 16.98
C TRP A 65 8.96 1.19 18.10
N ASP A 66 8.69 1.99 19.12
CA ASP A 66 9.59 2.12 20.27
C ASP A 66 9.56 0.83 21.12
N LYS A 67 10.72 0.21 21.27
CA LYS A 67 10.93 -1.05 22.00
C LYS A 67 11.19 -0.84 23.49
N THR A 68 11.28 0.40 23.96
CA THR A 68 11.53 0.73 25.37
C THR A 68 10.45 0.12 26.29
N VAL A 69 9.21 -0.03 25.80
CA VAL A 69 8.08 -0.70 26.49
C VAL A 69 8.15 -2.25 26.47
N MET A 70 9.28 -2.84 26.05
CA MET A 70 9.50 -4.31 26.07
C MET A 70 10.59 -4.77 27.04
N SER A 71 11.47 -3.88 27.53
CA SER A 71 12.68 -4.29 28.27
C SER A 71 13.06 -3.36 29.42
N ARG A 72 12.13 -3.09 30.36
CA ARG A 72 12.47 -2.88 31.77
C ARG A 72 11.26 -3.06 32.69
N GLY A 73 11.50 -3.68 33.84
CA GLY A 73 10.75 -3.39 35.05
C GLY A 73 11.46 -2.30 35.84
N ASP A 74 10.96 -2.07 37.05
CA ASP A 74 11.43 -1.12 38.06
C ASP A 74 11.18 0.38 37.78
N VAL A 75 11.12 1.13 38.87
CA VAL A 75 10.48 2.45 39.00
C VAL A 75 11.52 3.53 39.24
N VAL A 76 11.38 4.66 38.53
CA VAL A 76 11.66 6.00 39.06
C VAL A 76 10.60 6.95 38.46
N ASP A 77 10.05 7.84 39.27
CA ASP A 77 9.14 8.89 38.83
C ASP A 77 9.89 10.01 38.10
N ASP A 78 9.27 10.60 37.07
CA ASP A 78 9.59 11.96 36.60
C ASP A 78 8.33 12.64 36.05
N GLU A 79 8.10 13.89 36.44
CA GLU A 79 6.92 14.69 36.08
C GLU A 79 7.07 15.33 34.70
N ASN A 80 7.26 14.50 33.66
CA ASN A 80 7.14 14.95 32.27
C ASN A 80 5.90 14.35 31.61
N GLY A 81 4.78 15.08 31.77
CA GLY A 81 3.58 14.87 30.96
C GLY A 81 3.93 14.89 29.46
N LEU A 82 3.20 14.12 28.64
CA LEU A 82 3.56 13.86 27.25
C LEU A 82 3.43 15.12 26.38
N GLY A 83 4.45 15.98 26.42
CA GLY A 83 4.64 17.12 25.56
C GLY A 83 4.81 16.63 24.13
N VAL A 84 3.71 16.55 23.40
CA VAL A 84 3.71 16.41 21.94
C VAL A 84 4.39 17.65 21.38
N SER A 85 5.68 17.55 21.12
CA SER A 85 6.44 18.60 20.45
C SER A 85 5.84 18.83 19.08
N ASP A 86 5.28 20.02 18.87
CA ASP A 86 4.56 20.40 17.65
C ASP A 86 5.54 20.56 16.48
N GLY A 87 5.94 19.42 15.94
CA GLY A 87 6.86 19.28 14.82
C GLY A 87 6.19 19.39 13.44
N GLY A 88 5.04 20.07 13.33
CA GLY A 88 4.48 20.56 12.06
C GLY A 88 4.05 19.54 10.99
N TYR A 89 4.22 18.23 11.20
CA TYR A 89 3.82 17.19 10.25
C TYR A 89 2.30 17.06 10.16
N LYS A 90 1.70 17.84 9.26
CA LYS A 90 0.27 17.86 8.98
C LYS A 90 -0.22 16.50 8.45
N ARG A 91 -0.89 15.74 9.32
CA ARG A 91 -1.58 14.47 9.01
C ARG A 91 -2.40 14.56 7.72
N HIS A 92 -2.33 13.53 6.88
CA HIS A 92 -3.00 13.54 5.58
C HIS A 92 -4.52 13.34 5.74
N LYS A 93 -5.33 14.29 5.27
CA LYS A 93 -6.77 14.35 5.58
C LYS A 93 -7.63 13.60 4.57
N VAL A 94 -8.40 12.61 5.02
CA VAL A 94 -9.31 11.76 4.22
C VAL A 94 -10.56 11.37 5.01
N MET A 95 -11.67 11.00 4.36
CA MET A 95 -12.85 10.46 5.08
C MET A 95 -12.53 9.13 5.75
N GLY A 96 -11.76 8.26 5.09
CA GLY A 96 -11.42 6.96 5.65
C GLY A 96 -10.02 6.47 5.26
N PHE A 97 -9.33 5.82 6.20
CA PHE A 97 -8.11 5.08 5.91
C PHE A 97 -8.38 3.56 5.89
N VAL A 98 -8.08 2.88 4.79
CA VAL A 98 -8.33 1.45 4.60
C VAL A 98 -7.00 0.68 4.58
N GLY A 99 -6.76 -0.10 5.64
CA GLY A 99 -5.61 -0.97 5.78
C GLY A 99 -5.93 -2.42 5.43
N ILE A 100 -5.41 -2.90 4.31
CA ILE A 100 -5.54 -4.30 3.86
C ILE A 100 -4.45 -5.12 4.53
N GLN A 101 -4.80 -5.86 5.58
CA GLN A 101 -3.87 -6.72 6.32
C GLN A 101 -3.37 -7.86 5.42
N THR A 102 -2.06 -7.94 5.24
CA THR A 102 -1.42 -8.88 4.32
C THR A 102 -0.09 -9.39 4.84
N GLY A 103 0.33 -10.59 4.44
CA GLY A 103 1.56 -11.24 4.91
C GLY A 103 2.50 -11.67 3.79
N PHE A 104 3.66 -12.24 4.14
CA PHE A 104 4.66 -12.68 3.15
C PHE A 104 4.18 -13.84 2.26
N GLY A 105 3.24 -14.68 2.73
CA GLY A 105 2.59 -15.71 1.91
C GLY A 105 1.58 -15.16 0.89
N SER A 106 1.18 -13.90 0.99
CA SER A 106 0.03 -13.33 0.27
C SER A 106 0.36 -12.63 -1.05
N VAL A 107 1.57 -12.79 -1.61
CA VAL A 107 2.00 -12.12 -2.87
C VAL A 107 0.97 -12.35 -4.00
N ALA A 108 0.44 -13.57 -4.13
CA ALA A 108 -0.60 -13.88 -5.11
C ALA A 108 -1.93 -13.16 -4.83
N ARG A 109 -2.33 -13.00 -3.55
CA ARG A 109 -3.54 -12.28 -3.14
C ARG A 109 -3.44 -10.79 -3.46
N ARG A 110 -2.32 -10.14 -3.09
CA ARG A 110 -2.05 -8.73 -3.44
C ARG A 110 -2.12 -8.50 -4.94
N ARG A 111 -1.52 -9.40 -5.75
CA ARG A 111 -1.62 -9.35 -7.22
C ARG A 111 -3.06 -9.49 -7.74
N SER A 112 -3.90 -10.29 -7.11
CA SER A 112 -5.33 -10.41 -7.46
C SER A 112 -6.14 -9.17 -7.08
N LEU A 113 -5.89 -8.58 -5.91
CA LEU A 113 -6.47 -7.30 -5.49
C LEU A 113 -6.09 -6.16 -6.46
N ARG A 114 -4.80 -6.10 -6.83
CA ARG A 114 -4.26 -5.17 -7.84
C ARG A 114 -4.84 -5.32 -9.24
N LYS A 115 -5.33 -6.51 -9.59
CA LYS A 115 -6.02 -6.81 -10.85
C LYS A 115 -7.55 -6.63 -10.79
N THR A 116 -8.12 -6.22 -9.65
CA THR A 116 -9.57 -6.15 -9.45
C THR A 116 -10.06 -4.83 -8.88
N TRP A 117 -9.86 -4.57 -7.58
CA TRP A 117 -10.51 -3.46 -6.87
C TRP A 117 -9.57 -2.43 -6.21
N PHE A 118 -8.26 -2.70 -6.16
CA PHE A 118 -7.25 -1.84 -5.56
C PHE A 118 -6.10 -1.59 -6.56
N PRO A 119 -6.23 -0.63 -7.51
CA PRO A 119 -5.36 -0.51 -8.68
C PRO A 119 -3.85 -0.45 -8.37
N SER A 120 -3.06 -1.14 -9.19
CA SER A 120 -1.59 -1.18 -9.08
C SER A 120 -0.86 0.09 -9.50
N ASP A 121 -1.46 0.92 -10.36
CA ASP A 121 -0.80 2.10 -10.89
C ASP A 121 -1.14 3.35 -10.08
N HIS A 122 -0.14 4.23 -9.88
CA HIS A 122 -0.27 5.42 -9.04
C HIS A 122 -1.46 6.32 -9.47
N ASN A 123 -1.76 6.40 -10.77
CA ASN A 123 -2.87 7.21 -11.29
C ASN A 123 -4.24 6.56 -11.04
N GLY A 124 -4.35 5.24 -11.23
CA GLY A 124 -5.55 4.46 -10.94
C GLY A 124 -5.87 4.43 -9.44
N LEU A 125 -4.84 4.30 -8.60
CA LEU A 125 -4.98 4.42 -7.15
C LEU A 125 -5.40 5.84 -6.76
N GLN A 126 -4.70 6.88 -7.25
CA GLN A 126 -5.07 8.27 -6.97
C GLN A 126 -6.54 8.56 -7.33
N LYS A 127 -6.99 8.16 -8.52
CA LYS A 127 -8.40 8.32 -8.95
C LYS A 127 -9.37 7.57 -8.06
N LEU A 128 -9.02 6.37 -7.59
CA LEU A 128 -9.85 5.63 -6.64
C LEU A 128 -9.99 6.38 -5.30
N GLU A 129 -8.89 6.91 -4.79
CA GLU A 129 -8.88 7.64 -3.52
C GLU A 129 -9.64 8.96 -3.61
N GLU A 130 -9.41 9.74 -4.68
CA GLU A 130 -10.12 11.00 -4.97
C GLU A 130 -11.63 10.78 -5.16
N ALA A 131 -12.04 9.75 -5.91
CA ALA A 131 -13.44 9.46 -6.19
C ALA A 131 -14.21 8.87 -4.98
N THR A 132 -13.52 8.37 -3.96
CA THR A 132 -14.15 7.74 -2.79
C THR A 132 -13.93 8.50 -1.48
N GLY A 133 -12.95 9.41 -1.41
CA GLY A 133 -12.48 10.03 -0.17
C GLY A 133 -11.76 9.06 0.77
N LEU A 134 -11.35 7.89 0.29
CA LEU A 134 -10.71 6.83 1.07
C LEU A 134 -9.26 6.63 0.63
N ALA A 135 -8.30 6.57 1.55
CA ALA A 135 -6.94 6.13 1.20
C ALA A 135 -6.80 4.60 1.39
N PHE A 136 -6.07 3.92 0.50
CA PHE A 136 -5.91 2.46 0.53
C PHE A 136 -4.43 2.05 0.62
N ARG A 137 -4.04 1.28 1.63
CA ARG A 137 -2.67 0.73 1.76
C ARG A 137 -2.68 -0.74 2.20
N PHE A 138 -1.76 -1.52 1.66
CA PHE A 138 -1.41 -2.83 2.21
C PHE A 138 -0.67 -2.67 3.54
N VAL A 139 -1.02 -3.47 4.54
CA VAL A 139 -0.45 -3.39 5.89
C VAL A 139 0.25 -4.71 6.21
N ILE A 140 1.58 -4.64 6.32
CA ILE A 140 2.46 -5.78 6.55
C ILE A 140 3.55 -5.43 7.56
N GLY A 141 3.88 -6.39 8.41
CA GLY A 141 5.04 -6.33 9.29
C GLY A 141 6.35 -6.62 8.55
N LYS A 142 7.35 -7.03 9.33
CA LYS A 142 8.66 -7.48 8.87
C LYS A 142 8.83 -8.99 9.03
N THR A 143 9.93 -9.51 8.50
CA THR A 143 10.45 -10.81 8.88
C THR A 143 11.97 -10.80 8.94
N SER A 144 12.53 -11.65 9.80
CA SER A 144 13.94 -12.03 9.86
C SER A 144 14.48 -12.67 8.57
N ASP A 145 13.61 -13.21 7.70
CA ASP A 145 13.99 -13.75 6.39
C ASP A 145 14.41 -12.63 5.40
N LYS A 146 15.73 -12.53 5.18
CA LYS A 146 16.35 -11.55 4.27
C LYS A 146 15.87 -11.68 2.81
N SER A 147 15.50 -12.87 2.35
CA SER A 147 15.00 -13.09 0.99
C SER A 147 13.58 -12.54 0.84
N LYS A 148 12.70 -12.87 1.79
CA LYS A 148 11.33 -12.32 1.85
C LYS A 148 11.33 -10.80 2.01
N MET A 149 12.20 -10.24 2.84
CA MET A 149 12.35 -8.78 2.98
C MET A 149 12.91 -8.12 1.71
N SER A 150 13.83 -8.77 1.00
CA SER A 150 14.34 -8.27 -0.29
C SER A 150 13.26 -8.27 -1.38
N ALA A 151 12.44 -9.32 -1.44
CA ALA A 151 11.28 -9.39 -2.33
C ALA A 151 10.23 -8.31 -2.01
N LEU A 152 9.89 -8.11 -0.73
CA LEU A 152 8.97 -7.05 -0.31
C LEU A 152 9.51 -5.65 -0.64
N LYS A 153 10.81 -5.38 -0.44
CA LYS A 153 11.41 -4.09 -0.82
C LYS A 153 11.31 -3.79 -2.31
N LYS A 154 11.39 -4.81 -3.17
CA LYS A 154 11.15 -4.65 -4.61
C LYS A 154 9.68 -4.35 -4.90
N GLU A 155 8.75 -5.06 -4.26
CA GLU A 155 7.31 -4.84 -4.41
C GLU A 155 6.89 -3.43 -3.95
N VAL A 156 7.43 -2.95 -2.83
CA VAL A 156 7.20 -1.58 -2.33
C VAL A 156 7.71 -0.54 -3.34
N ALA A 157 8.89 -0.74 -3.92
CA ALA A 157 9.46 0.14 -4.93
C ALA A 157 8.78 0.06 -6.32
N GLU A 158 7.96 -0.98 -6.57
CA GLU A 158 7.22 -1.18 -7.82
C GLU A 158 5.82 -0.55 -7.78
N TYR A 159 5.11 -0.64 -6.63
CA TYR A 159 3.70 -0.25 -6.51
C TYR A 159 3.44 0.96 -5.60
N ASP A 160 4.35 1.27 -4.67
CA ASP A 160 4.20 2.35 -3.68
C ASP A 160 2.84 2.38 -2.93
N ASP A 161 2.39 1.23 -2.43
CA ASP A 161 1.06 1.07 -1.81
C ASP A 161 1.07 0.48 -0.37
N PHE A 162 2.17 0.60 0.38
CA PHE A 162 2.37 -0.11 1.66
C PHE A 162 2.54 0.76 2.93
N VAL A 163 1.91 0.35 4.03
CA VAL A 163 2.35 0.68 5.40
C VAL A 163 3.13 -0.50 5.96
N LEU A 164 4.41 -0.28 6.26
CA LEU A 164 5.33 -1.27 6.83
C LEU A 164 5.43 -1.06 8.35
N LEU A 165 5.14 -2.09 9.15
CA LEU A 165 5.16 -2.04 10.61
C LEU A 165 6.38 -2.78 11.19
N ASP A 166 7.01 -2.27 12.26
CA ASP A 166 8.16 -2.95 12.90
C ASP A 166 7.80 -4.19 13.77
N ILE A 167 6.76 -4.94 13.39
CA ILE A 167 6.29 -6.15 14.06
C ILE A 167 6.62 -7.38 13.20
N GLU A 168 7.17 -8.44 13.81
CA GLU A 168 7.44 -9.70 13.11
C GLU A 168 6.13 -10.40 12.71
N GLU A 169 5.95 -10.73 11.43
CA GLU A 169 4.75 -11.40 10.92
C GLU A 169 4.60 -12.82 11.49
N GLU A 170 3.59 -13.01 12.35
CA GLU A 170 3.22 -14.31 12.91
C GLU A 170 1.71 -14.35 13.18
N TYR A 171 1.07 -15.52 13.05
CA TYR A 171 -0.37 -15.67 13.28
C TYR A 171 -0.79 -15.31 14.72
N SER A 172 0.04 -15.68 15.70
CA SER A 172 -0.12 -15.30 17.12
C SER A 172 -0.05 -13.77 17.36
N LYS A 173 0.63 -13.04 16.46
CA LYS A 173 0.88 -11.59 16.56
C LYS A 173 -0.13 -10.75 15.78
N LEU A 174 -1.16 -11.36 15.16
CA LEU A 174 -2.24 -10.62 14.49
C LEU A 174 -2.94 -9.56 15.39
N PRO A 175 -3.14 -9.77 16.70
CA PRO A 175 -3.63 -8.72 17.60
C PRO A 175 -2.66 -7.53 17.73
N TYR A 176 -1.36 -7.81 17.88
CA TYR A 176 -0.30 -6.80 17.96
C TYR A 176 -0.22 -5.99 16.67
N LYS A 177 -0.23 -6.67 15.51
CA LYS A 177 -0.29 -6.06 14.17
C LYS A 177 -1.52 -5.16 14.00
N THR A 178 -2.68 -5.61 14.48
CA THR A 178 -3.94 -4.84 14.42
C THR A 178 -3.87 -3.56 15.27
N LEU A 179 -3.34 -3.63 16.48
CA LEU A 179 -3.14 -2.44 17.32
C LEU A 179 -2.15 -1.46 16.69
N ALA A 180 -1.03 -1.97 16.18
CA ALA A 180 -0.01 -1.16 15.52
C ALA A 180 -0.49 -0.54 14.22
N PHE A 181 -1.36 -1.23 13.46
CA PHE A 181 -2.08 -0.67 12.32
C PHE A 181 -2.91 0.56 12.73
N PHE A 182 -3.75 0.47 13.75
CA PHE A 182 -4.56 1.61 14.19
C PHE A 182 -3.71 2.77 14.72
N LYS A 183 -2.65 2.47 15.50
CA LYS A 183 -1.71 3.48 16.00
C LYS A 183 -0.91 4.16 14.86
N ALA A 184 -0.43 3.39 13.88
CA ALA A 184 0.22 3.93 12.68
C ALA A 184 -0.74 4.79 11.85
N ALA A 185 -1.92 4.27 11.52
CA ALA A 185 -2.89 4.96 10.69
C ALA A 185 -3.35 6.29 11.32
N TYR A 186 -3.61 6.30 12.63
CA TYR A 186 -4.00 7.51 13.36
C TYR A 186 -2.85 8.54 13.42
N ALA A 187 -1.60 8.11 13.53
CA ALA A 187 -0.44 9.01 13.48
C ALA A 187 -0.20 9.63 12.10
N LEU A 188 -0.52 8.91 11.02
CA LEU A 188 -0.26 9.30 9.63
C LEU A 188 -1.40 10.12 8.98
N TYR A 189 -2.66 9.73 9.24
CA TYR A 189 -3.84 10.26 8.56
C TYR A 189 -4.76 10.98 9.56
N ASP A 190 -5.34 12.10 9.13
CA ASP A 190 -6.45 12.78 9.81
C ASP A 190 -7.75 12.26 9.18
N SER A 191 -8.35 11.25 9.82
CA SER A 191 -9.45 10.52 9.21
C SER A 191 -10.63 10.28 10.14
N GLU A 192 -11.84 10.47 9.61
CA GLU A 192 -13.11 10.25 10.29
C GLU A 192 -13.31 8.75 10.62
N PHE A 193 -12.76 7.85 9.80
CA PHE A 193 -12.84 6.40 9.96
C PHE A 193 -11.54 5.67 9.62
N TYR A 194 -11.30 4.55 10.30
CA TYR A 194 -10.18 3.64 10.06
C TYR A 194 -10.74 2.23 9.85
N VAL A 195 -10.46 1.64 8.69
CA VAL A 195 -11.03 0.37 8.23
C VAL A 195 -9.94 -0.68 8.19
N LYS A 196 -10.13 -1.78 8.91
CA LYS A 196 -9.35 -3.01 8.76
C LYS A 196 -10.02 -3.88 7.72
N ALA A 197 -9.26 -4.38 6.74
CA ALA A 197 -9.66 -5.42 5.80
C ALA A 197 -8.64 -6.58 5.80
N ASP A 198 -9.02 -7.80 5.43
CA ASP A 198 -8.08 -8.88 5.05
C ASP A 198 -7.81 -8.89 3.54
N ASP A 199 -6.74 -9.56 3.11
CA ASP A 199 -6.35 -9.69 1.69
C ASP A 199 -7.05 -10.82 0.91
N ASP A 200 -8.04 -11.50 1.50
CA ASP A 200 -8.90 -12.51 0.84
C ASP A 200 -10.38 -12.10 0.68
N ILE A 201 -10.69 -10.80 0.78
CA ILE A 201 -12.03 -10.28 0.45
C ILE A 201 -12.08 -9.55 -0.91
N TYR A 202 -13.26 -9.56 -1.52
CA TYR A 202 -13.61 -8.60 -2.57
C TYR A 202 -14.30 -7.38 -1.96
N LEU A 203 -13.70 -6.20 -2.10
CA LEU A 203 -14.26 -4.95 -1.59
C LEU A 203 -14.93 -4.16 -2.71
N ARG A 204 -15.94 -3.35 -2.35
CA ARG A 204 -16.56 -2.34 -3.22
C ARG A 204 -16.33 -0.95 -2.64
N PRO A 205 -15.26 -0.24 -3.06
CA PRO A 205 -14.88 1.07 -2.54
C PRO A 205 -16.01 2.12 -2.60
N ASP A 206 -16.83 2.12 -3.65
CA ASP A 206 -18.02 2.97 -3.81
C ASP A 206 -19.03 2.76 -2.66
N ARG A 207 -19.30 1.51 -2.31
CA ARG A 207 -20.26 1.17 -1.23
C ARG A 207 -19.66 1.31 0.15
N LEU A 208 -18.35 1.16 0.29
CA LEU A 208 -17.64 1.46 1.55
C LEU A 208 -17.72 2.96 1.82
N SER A 209 -17.38 3.79 0.81
CA SER A 209 -17.43 5.25 0.86
C SER A 209 -18.81 5.76 1.26
N LEU A 210 -19.85 5.36 0.52
CA LEU A 210 -21.25 5.75 0.80
C LEU A 210 -21.75 5.29 2.19
N LEU A 211 -21.23 4.18 2.73
CA LEU A 211 -21.58 3.73 4.08
C LEU A 211 -20.93 4.61 5.14
N LEU A 212 -19.62 4.89 5.03
CA LEU A 212 -18.91 5.73 5.99
C LEU A 212 -19.43 7.18 5.95
N ALA A 213 -19.68 7.71 4.75
CA ALA A 213 -20.33 9.01 4.56
C ALA A 213 -21.69 9.12 5.29
N LYS A 214 -22.44 8.02 5.41
CA LYS A 214 -23.73 7.96 6.11
C LYS A 214 -23.60 7.83 7.64
N GLU A 215 -22.43 7.46 8.17
CA GLU A 215 -22.20 7.29 9.62
C GLU A 215 -21.35 8.40 10.25
N ARG A 216 -20.88 9.39 9.47
CA ARG A 216 -20.05 10.52 9.96
C ARG A 216 -20.65 11.28 11.15
N SER A 217 -21.98 11.29 11.29
CA SER A 217 -22.69 11.93 12.42
C SER A 217 -22.53 11.21 13.76
N HIS A 218 -21.84 10.07 13.81
CA HIS A 218 -21.76 9.20 14.97
C HIS A 218 -20.30 8.96 15.40
N SER A 219 -19.83 9.75 16.37
CA SER A 219 -18.47 9.73 16.94
C SER A 219 -18.00 8.38 17.50
N GLN A 220 -18.89 7.61 18.12
CA GLN A 220 -18.57 6.33 18.79
C GLN A 220 -19.01 5.10 17.98
N THR A 221 -18.74 5.12 16.68
CA THR A 221 -19.18 4.09 15.73
C THR A 221 -18.20 2.92 15.56
N TYR A 222 -18.76 1.71 15.65
CA TYR A 222 -18.15 0.45 15.22
C TYR A 222 -19.05 -0.20 14.14
N LEU A 223 -18.51 -0.38 12.93
CA LEU A 223 -19.19 -1.04 11.81
C LEU A 223 -18.52 -2.36 11.47
N GLY A 224 -19.30 -3.37 11.13
CA GLY A 224 -18.78 -4.70 10.84
C GLY A 224 -19.89 -5.68 10.48
N CYS A 225 -19.52 -6.87 10.02
CA CYS A 225 -20.48 -7.97 9.89
C CYS A 225 -20.73 -8.55 11.30
N MET A 226 -21.55 -7.85 12.10
CA MET A 226 -21.71 -8.13 13.52
C MET A 226 -22.29 -9.53 13.78
N LYS A 227 -21.67 -10.26 14.70
CA LYS A 227 -22.05 -11.61 15.12
C LYS A 227 -21.91 -11.82 16.64
N LYS A 228 -22.64 -12.81 17.13
CA LYS A 228 -22.53 -13.42 18.47
C LYS A 228 -22.31 -14.94 18.29
N GLY A 229 -21.93 -15.66 19.33
CA GLY A 229 -21.77 -17.12 19.28
C GLY A 229 -21.07 -17.68 20.52
N PRO A 230 -21.00 -19.01 20.68
CA PRO A 230 -20.36 -19.65 21.82
C PRO A 230 -18.86 -19.34 21.87
N VAL A 231 -18.31 -19.33 23.09
CA VAL A 231 -16.86 -19.33 23.30
C VAL A 231 -16.33 -20.75 23.05
N PHE A 232 -15.26 -20.89 22.26
CA PHE A 232 -14.69 -22.21 21.95
C PHE A 232 -13.76 -22.67 23.07
N THR A 233 -14.21 -23.67 23.85
CA THR A 233 -13.51 -24.18 25.04
C THR A 233 -12.69 -25.45 24.79
N ASP A 234 -12.78 -26.08 23.62
CA ASP A 234 -11.96 -27.25 23.24
C ASP A 234 -10.63 -26.80 22.60
N PRO A 235 -9.46 -27.16 23.18
CA PRO A 235 -8.13 -26.87 22.62
C PRO A 235 -7.88 -27.36 21.19
N LYS A 236 -8.67 -28.31 20.68
CA LYS A 236 -8.55 -28.82 19.31
C LYS A 236 -9.17 -27.90 18.25
N LEU A 237 -9.98 -26.92 18.66
CA LEU A 237 -10.65 -26.01 17.73
C LEU A 237 -9.73 -24.83 17.37
N LYS A 238 -9.71 -24.46 16.07
CA LYS A 238 -8.91 -23.34 15.53
C LYS A 238 -9.04 -22.02 16.30
N TRP A 239 -10.18 -21.81 16.96
CA TRP A 239 -10.54 -20.58 17.66
C TRP A 239 -10.63 -20.78 19.20
N TYR A 240 -9.96 -21.81 19.73
CA TYR A 240 -9.87 -22.08 21.17
C TYR A 240 -9.47 -20.82 21.95
N GLU A 241 -10.19 -20.59 23.05
CA GLU A 241 -10.04 -19.43 23.89
C GLU A 241 -9.53 -19.84 25.30
N PRO A 242 -8.23 -19.71 25.60
CA PRO A 242 -7.68 -20.08 26.91
C PRO A 242 -8.21 -19.20 28.06
N LEU A 243 -8.70 -17.98 27.77
CA LEU A 243 -9.34 -17.09 28.77
C LEU A 243 -10.87 -17.22 28.80
N SER A 244 -11.40 -18.36 28.33
CA SER A 244 -12.84 -18.62 28.22
C SER A 244 -13.59 -18.56 29.57
N SER A 245 -12.91 -18.85 30.68
CA SER A 245 -13.45 -18.66 32.04
C SER A 245 -13.81 -17.20 32.36
N ILE A 246 -13.08 -16.23 31.79
CA ILE A 246 -13.31 -14.79 31.98
C ILE A 246 -14.39 -14.28 31.00
N LEU A 247 -14.49 -14.89 29.82
CA LEU A 247 -15.43 -14.50 28.75
C LEU A 247 -16.81 -15.16 28.87
N GLY A 248 -16.95 -16.21 29.67
CA GLY A 248 -18.21 -16.93 29.87
C GLY A 248 -18.58 -17.85 28.72
N LYS A 249 -19.88 -18.13 28.56
CA LYS A 249 -20.40 -19.12 27.60
C LYS A 249 -20.52 -18.59 26.16
N GLU A 250 -20.73 -17.29 26.00
CA GLU A 250 -20.92 -16.65 24.70
C GLU A 250 -20.04 -15.40 24.56
N TYR A 251 -19.49 -15.20 23.36
CA TYR A 251 -18.80 -13.96 23.03
C TYR A 251 -19.78 -12.77 22.98
N PHE A 252 -19.33 -11.60 23.45
CA PHE A 252 -20.00 -10.32 23.19
C PHE A 252 -20.19 -10.05 21.69
N LEU A 253 -21.12 -9.15 21.35
CA LEU A 253 -21.39 -8.74 19.98
C LEU A 253 -20.15 -8.06 19.35
N HIS A 254 -19.67 -8.59 18.22
CA HIS A 254 -18.43 -8.13 17.59
C HIS A 254 -18.48 -8.27 16.07
N ALA A 255 -17.65 -7.50 15.35
CA ALA A 255 -17.51 -7.66 13.92
C ALA A 255 -16.84 -8.99 13.56
N TYR A 256 -17.26 -9.58 12.45
CA TYR A 256 -16.51 -10.68 11.84
C TYR A 256 -15.15 -10.20 11.32
N GLY A 257 -14.12 -11.03 11.48
CA GLY A 257 -12.71 -10.68 11.22
C GLY A 257 -12.38 -10.04 9.87
N PRO A 258 -12.96 -10.47 8.73
CA PRO A 258 -12.52 -10.01 7.40
C PRO A 258 -12.60 -8.51 7.15
N ILE A 259 -13.62 -7.81 7.66
CA ILE A 259 -13.73 -6.35 7.52
C ILE A 259 -14.51 -5.69 8.66
N TYR A 260 -13.95 -4.60 9.20
CA TYR A 260 -14.64 -3.70 10.12
C TYR A 260 -14.05 -2.28 10.07
N ALA A 261 -14.86 -1.29 10.45
CA ALA A 261 -14.47 0.12 10.53
C ALA A 261 -14.72 0.68 11.93
N LEU A 262 -13.77 1.49 12.40
CA LEU A 262 -13.83 2.26 13.63
C LEU A 262 -13.82 3.75 13.28
N SER A 263 -14.56 4.54 14.03
CA SER A 263 -14.57 6.01 13.94
C SER A 263 -13.34 6.62 14.63
N ALA A 264 -13.05 7.88 14.32
CA ALA A 264 -11.87 8.61 14.82
C ALA A 264 -11.72 8.53 16.35
N ASP A 265 -12.78 8.81 17.10
CA ASP A 265 -12.73 8.89 18.56
C ASP A 265 -12.52 7.51 19.20
N VAL A 266 -13.11 6.46 18.61
CA VAL A 266 -12.89 5.06 19.03
C VAL A 266 -11.44 4.65 18.81
N VAL A 267 -10.82 5.08 17.71
CA VAL A 267 -9.39 4.86 17.46
C VAL A 267 -8.53 5.72 18.39
N ALA A 268 -8.89 6.98 18.66
CA ALA A 268 -8.19 7.83 19.62
C ALA A 268 -8.16 7.18 21.03
N SER A 269 -9.29 6.64 21.49
CA SER A 269 -9.34 5.86 22.75
C SER A 269 -8.44 4.62 22.70
N LEU A 270 -8.48 3.84 21.60
CA LEU A 270 -7.61 2.66 21.41
C LEU A 270 -6.11 3.02 21.35
N VAL A 271 -5.79 4.19 20.82
CA VAL A 271 -4.43 4.73 20.68
C VAL A 271 -3.88 5.21 22.03
N ALA A 272 -4.72 5.82 22.88
CA ALA A 272 -4.33 6.34 24.20
C ALA A 272 -3.88 5.24 25.20
N LEU A 273 -4.24 3.97 24.95
CA LEU A 273 -3.89 2.84 25.82
C LEU A 273 -2.37 2.58 25.82
N LYS A 274 -1.76 2.72 27.01
CA LYS A 274 -0.30 2.59 27.22
C LYS A 274 0.20 1.16 27.46
N ASN A 275 -0.66 0.23 27.91
CA ASN A 275 -0.21 -1.02 28.54
C ASN A 275 -0.20 -2.26 27.62
N ASN A 276 0.99 -2.78 27.31
CA ASN A 276 1.18 -4.00 26.51
C ASN A 276 0.54 -5.27 27.11
N ARG A 277 0.25 -5.30 28.42
CA ARG A 277 -0.49 -6.41 29.07
C ARG A 277 -1.92 -6.59 28.51
N GLN A 278 -2.47 -5.59 27.83
CA GLN A 278 -3.78 -5.62 27.17
C GLN A 278 -3.73 -6.16 25.71
N VAL A 279 -2.58 -6.61 25.18
CA VAL A 279 -2.49 -6.95 23.75
C VAL A 279 -2.87 -8.40 23.40
N CYS A 280 -2.74 -9.35 24.34
CA CYS A 280 -3.48 -10.62 24.25
C CYS A 280 -4.99 -10.35 24.12
N PHE A 281 -5.47 -9.26 24.72
CA PHE A 281 -6.86 -8.87 24.61
C PHE A 281 -7.22 -8.21 23.28
N ILE A 282 -6.39 -7.89 22.26
CA ILE A 282 -6.93 -7.12 21.10
C ILE A 282 -8.01 -7.85 20.27
N GLN A 283 -7.98 -9.18 20.15
CA GLN A 283 -9.09 -9.97 19.59
C GLN A 283 -10.39 -9.85 20.43
N ILE A 284 -10.22 -9.46 21.70
CA ILE A 284 -11.20 -9.30 22.77
C ILE A 284 -11.48 -7.79 23.07
N PHE A 285 -10.68 -6.84 22.60
CA PHE A 285 -10.70 -5.45 23.09
C PHE A 285 -11.81 -4.64 22.43
N LEU A 286 -12.07 -4.92 21.15
CA LEU A 286 -13.32 -4.57 20.46
C LEU A 286 -14.56 -5.33 20.98
N ARG A 287 -14.42 -6.13 22.05
CA ARG A 287 -15.53 -6.63 22.87
C ARG A 287 -15.54 -6.03 24.29
N PHE A 288 -14.37 -5.81 24.91
CA PHE A 288 -14.25 -5.30 26.27
C PHE A 288 -14.45 -3.79 26.41
N ILE A 289 -14.37 -3.03 25.32
CA ILE A 289 -14.78 -1.61 25.29
C ILE A 289 -16.22 -1.45 25.84
N CYS A 290 -17.12 -2.41 25.57
CA CYS A 290 -18.49 -2.42 26.13
C CYS A 290 -18.57 -2.69 27.65
N SER A 291 -17.45 -2.90 28.36
CA SER A 291 -17.43 -3.30 29.78
C SER A 291 -17.31 -2.14 30.78
N GLY A 292 -17.28 -0.88 30.33
CA GLY A 292 -17.48 0.27 31.23
C GLY A 292 -16.88 1.62 30.78
N GLU A 293 -15.67 1.63 30.22
CA GLU A 293 -14.90 2.87 30.05
C GLU A 293 -15.21 3.67 28.77
N VAL A 294 -15.67 3.01 27.69
CA VAL A 294 -16.02 3.70 26.41
C VAL A 294 -17.30 3.09 25.83
N ILE A 295 -18.42 3.83 25.92
CA ILE A 295 -19.73 3.37 25.44
C ILE A 295 -19.74 3.32 23.90
N LEU A 296 -19.57 2.13 23.33
CA LEU A 296 -19.49 1.94 21.89
C LEU A 296 -20.89 1.82 21.25
N SER A 297 -21.19 2.71 20.32
CA SER A 297 -22.43 2.66 19.52
C SER A 297 -22.29 1.63 18.39
N ILE A 298 -22.65 0.38 18.68
CA ILE A 298 -22.77 -0.70 17.68
C ILE A 298 -24.00 -0.44 16.80
N ARG A 299 -23.83 0.38 15.75
CA ARG A 299 -24.96 0.96 14.99
C ARG A 299 -25.45 0.13 13.81
N ARG A 300 -24.58 -0.55 13.04
CA ARG A 300 -25.01 -1.31 11.83
C ARG A 300 -24.19 -2.56 11.52
N LYS A 301 -24.88 -3.50 10.85
CA LYS A 301 -24.34 -4.72 10.25
C LYS A 301 -23.98 -4.49 8.78
N LEU A 302 -22.71 -4.70 8.42
CA LEU A 302 -22.28 -4.84 7.02
C LEU A 302 -22.95 -6.08 6.38
N ARG A 303 -23.33 -5.98 5.10
CA ARG A 303 -23.76 -7.15 4.32
C ARG A 303 -22.53 -7.88 3.78
N CYS A 304 -21.91 -8.71 4.63
CA CYS A 304 -21.12 -9.84 4.13
C CYS A 304 -22.03 -10.82 3.38
N VAL A 305 -21.47 -11.42 2.33
CA VAL A 305 -21.97 -12.60 1.62
C VAL A 305 -20.80 -13.58 1.59
#